data_AF-A0AA88T146-F1
#
_entry.id   AF-A0AA88T146-F1
#
_cell.length_a   1.000
_cell.length_b   1.000
_cell.length_c   1.000
_cell.angle_alpha   90.00
_cell.angle_beta   90.00
_cell.angle_gamma   90.00
#
_symmetry.space_group_name_H-M   'P 1'
#
loop_
_entity.id
_entity.type
_entity.pdbx_description
1 polymer ?
#
loop_
_entity_poly.entity_id
_entity_poly.type
_entity_poly.pdbx_seq_one_letter_code
_entity_poly.pdbx_strand_id
1 'polypeptide(L)'
;MVIACDGIWNVLSSQEVVDFINERIKPDQNDKVRALSSIVEELLDHCLAPNTSGDGTGCDNMTCIIVSLRPHSAPAQSDDTKKRKHEEESEGTEVEENGNDSKKTKSD
;
A
#
# COMPACT_ATOMS: atom_id res chain seq x y z
N MET A 1 7.89 -6.65 -4.32
CA MET A 1 8.24 -6.50 -5.76
C MET A 1 8.45 -5.02 -6.04
N VAL A 2 9.41 -4.67 -6.89
CA VAL A 2 9.75 -3.28 -7.24
C VAL A 2 9.66 -3.13 -8.74
N ILE A 3 9.00 -2.07 -9.21
CA ILE A 3 8.93 -1.67 -10.61
C ILE A 3 9.43 -0.24 -10.68
N ALA A 4 10.42 0.06 -11.53
CA ALA A 4 10.92 1.41 -11.70
C ALA A 4 11.43 1.64 -13.12
N CYS A 5 11.54 2.91 -13.53
CA CYS A 5 12.16 3.30 -14.80
C CYS A 5 13.70 3.23 -14.72
N ASP A 6 14.34 3.34 -15.88
CA ASP A 6 15.80 3.42 -16.05
C ASP A 6 16.44 4.55 -15.24
N GLY A 7 15.74 5.67 -15.03
CA GLY A 7 16.21 6.75 -14.15
C GLY A 7 16.61 6.28 -12.74
N ILE A 8 15.98 5.23 -12.19
CA ILE A 8 16.39 4.61 -10.91
C ILE A 8 17.57 3.66 -11.13
N TRP A 9 17.46 2.77 -12.12
CA TRP A 9 18.43 1.70 -12.35
C TRP A 9 19.78 2.19 -12.89
N ASN A 10 19.83 3.41 -13.41
CA ASN A 10 21.06 4.10 -13.79
C ASN A 10 21.85 4.60 -12.57
N VAL A 11 21.19 4.78 -11.41
CA VAL A 11 21.83 5.28 -10.18
C VAL A 11 22.14 4.15 -9.21
N LEU A 12 21.22 3.19 -9.07
CA LEU A 12 21.35 2.07 -8.13
C LEU A 12 21.17 0.74 -8.85
N SER A 13 21.98 -0.25 -8.46
CA SER A 13 21.78 -1.63 -8.90
C SER A 13 20.52 -2.23 -8.28
N SER A 14 20.01 -3.31 -8.89
CA SER A 14 18.83 -4.02 -8.40
C SER A 14 18.98 -4.47 -6.94
N GLN A 15 20.18 -4.90 -6.53
CA GLN A 15 20.42 -5.36 -5.17
C GLN A 15 20.44 -4.19 -4.18
N GLU A 16 21.06 -3.06 -4.53
CA GLU A 16 21.06 -1.86 -3.69
C GLU A 16 19.64 -1.35 -3.45
N VAL A 17 18.79 -1.33 -4.48
CA VAL A 17 17.37 -0.95 -4.33
C VAL A 17 16.62 -1.93 -3.43
N VAL A 18 16.85 -3.23 -3.58
CA VAL A 18 16.22 -4.26 -2.73
C VAL A 18 16.64 -4.10 -1.27
N ASP A 19 17.93 -3.93 -1.01
CA ASP A 19 18.47 -3.78 0.34
C ASP A 19 17.95 -2.50 0.99
N PHE A 20 17.99 -1.38 0.26
CA PHE A 20 17.45 -0.10 0.69
C PHE A 20 15.99 -0.19 1.13
N ILE A 21 15.14 -0.85 0.33
CA ILE A 21 13.71 -1.01 0.64
C ILE A 21 13.50 -2.00 1.79
N ASN A 22 14.25 -3.12 1.80
CA ASN A 22 14.10 -4.17 2.80
C ASN A 22 14.49 -3.70 4.21
N GLU A 23 15.49 -2.83 4.33
CA GLU A 23 15.83 -2.18 5.60
C GLU A 23 14.70 -1.27 6.10
N ARG A 24 13.93 -0.68 5.19
CA ARG A 24 12.94 0.36 5.53
C ARG A 24 11.53 -0.12 5.73
N ILE A 25 11.17 -1.24 5.10
CA ILE A 25 9.83 -1.85 5.16
C ILE A 25 9.60 -2.65 6.45
N LYS A 26 10.66 -3.00 7.17
CA LYS A 26 10.57 -3.72 8.45
C LYS A 26 9.89 -2.84 9.52
N PRO A 27 9.13 -3.43 10.46
CA PRO A 27 8.58 -2.71 11.59
C PRO A 27 9.70 -2.06 12.42
N ASP A 28 9.43 -0.87 12.96
CA ASP A 28 10.33 -0.22 13.91
C ASP A 28 10.24 -0.86 15.32
N GLN A 29 10.93 -0.29 16.30
CA GLN A 29 10.93 -0.78 17.70
C GLN A 29 9.54 -0.72 18.36
N ASN A 30 8.59 0.00 17.76
CA ASN A 30 7.23 0.18 18.23
C ASN A 30 6.22 -0.63 17.39
N ASP A 31 6.68 -1.62 16.61
CA ASP A 31 5.89 -2.43 15.67
C ASP A 31 5.16 -1.60 14.59
N LYS A 32 5.60 -0.37 14.34
CA LYS A 32 4.98 0.49 13.34
C LYS A 32 5.66 0.27 11.99
N VAL A 33 4.86 -0.10 10.99
CA VAL A 33 5.31 -0.22 9.60
C VAL A 33 5.21 1.16 8.92
N ARG A 34 6.28 1.56 8.23
CA ARG A 34 6.28 2.79 7.43
C ARG A 34 5.39 2.64 6.20
N ALA A 35 4.76 3.74 5.79
CA ALA A 35 4.02 3.80 4.54
C ALA A 35 4.98 3.57 3.36
N LEU A 36 4.58 2.73 2.40
CA LEU A 36 5.42 2.44 1.22
C LEU A 36 5.73 3.70 0.40
N SER A 37 4.80 4.66 0.35
CA SER A 37 5.00 5.94 -0.32
C SER A 37 6.21 6.70 0.24
N SER A 38 6.37 6.74 1.57
CA SER A 38 7.50 7.40 2.21
C SER A 38 8.83 6.70 1.91
N ILE A 39 8.82 5.38 1.76
CA ILE A 39 10.02 4.62 1.36
C ILE A 39 10.38 4.93 -0.10
N VAL A 40 9.37 5.07 -0.98
CA VAL A 40 9.58 5.47 -2.38
C VAL A 40 10.12 6.89 -2.49
N GLU A 41 9.57 7.83 -1.72
CA GLU A 41 10.06 9.22 -1.65
C GLU A 41 11.54 9.25 -1.26
N GLU A 42 11.92 8.52 -0.19
CA GLU A 42 13.31 8.45 0.26
C GLU A 42 14.24 7.80 -0.78
N LEU A 43 13.75 6.79 -1.52
CA LEU A 43 14.51 6.17 -2.60
C LEU A 43 14.73 7.15 -3.76
N LEU A 44 13.72 7.94 -4.13
CA LEU A 44 13.82 8.95 -5.17
C LEU A 44 14.82 10.04 -4.77
N ASP A 45 14.72 10.53 -3.53
CA ASP A 45 15.65 11.53 -2.99
C ASP A 45 17.09 11.01 -2.95
N HIS A 46 17.28 9.73 -2.61
CA HIS A 46 18.60 9.10 -2.61
C HIS A 46 19.21 8.99 -4.02
N CYS A 47 18.38 8.93 -5.06
CA CYS A 47 18.82 8.88 -6.44
C CYS A 47 19.07 10.26 -7.06
N LEU A 48 18.63 11.36 -6.42
CA LEU A 48 18.79 12.70 -6.97
C LEU A 48 20.26 13.12 -7.00
N ALA A 49 20.68 13.68 -8.14
CA ALA A 49 21.98 14.31 -8.25
C ALA A 49 22.08 15.52 -7.31
N PRO A 50 23.23 15.75 -6.65
CA PRO A 50 23.41 16.93 -5.79
C PRO A 50 23.41 18.25 -6.59
N ASN A 51 23.73 18.18 -7.88
CA ASN A 51 23.64 19.27 -8.84
C ASN A 51 23.69 18.69 -10.27
N THR A 52 23.51 19.54 -11.29
CA THR A 52 23.51 19.14 -12.71
C THR A 52 24.91 19.04 -13.33
N SER A 53 25.97 19.23 -12.55
CA SER A 53 27.34 19.06 -13.03
C SER A 53 27.74 17.60 -12.84
N GLY A 54 28.10 16.91 -13.93
CA GLY A 54 28.50 15.51 -13.86
C GLY A 54 28.24 14.78 -15.16
N ASP A 55 28.09 13.46 -15.07
CA ASP A 55 27.76 12.58 -16.19
C ASP A 55 26.24 12.49 -16.48
N GLY A 56 25.43 13.19 -15.69
CA GLY A 56 23.97 13.20 -15.81
C GLY A 56 23.26 12.15 -14.95
N THR A 57 23.98 11.31 -14.21
CA THR A 57 23.40 10.35 -13.26
C THR A 57 22.55 11.07 -12.21
N GLY A 58 21.32 10.61 -11.99
CA GLY A 58 20.38 11.22 -11.03
C GLY A 58 19.67 12.49 -11.50
N CYS A 59 19.77 12.83 -12.79
CA CYS A 59 19.10 13.99 -13.39
C CYS A 59 17.88 13.62 -14.27
N ASP A 60 17.56 12.34 -14.41
CA ASP A 60 16.44 11.87 -15.24
C ASP A 60 15.09 11.91 -14.49
N ASN A 61 13.99 11.73 -15.22
CA ASN A 61 12.70 11.44 -14.62
C ASN A 61 12.77 10.11 -13.88
N MET A 62 12.36 10.10 -12.62
CA MET A 62 12.37 8.91 -11.78
C MET A 62 10.95 8.52 -11.38
N THR A 63 10.61 7.25 -11.56
CA THR A 63 9.33 6.66 -11.17
C THR A 63 9.60 5.28 -10.56
N CYS A 64 9.03 5.04 -9.38
CA CYS A 64 9.14 3.76 -8.68
C CYS A 64 7.79 3.36 -8.06
N ILE A 65 7.46 2.08 -8.14
CA ILE A 65 6.27 1.46 -7.56
C ILE A 65 6.73 0.26 -6.74
N ILE A 66 6.37 0.26 -5.46
CA ILE A 66 6.57 -0.89 -4.56
C ILE A 66 5.25 -1.64 -4.40
N VAL A 67 5.27 -2.92 -4.75
CA VAL A 67 4.12 -3.83 -4.57
C VAL A 67 4.42 -4.80 -3.42
N SER A 68 3.65 -4.69 -2.35
CA SER A 68 3.66 -5.66 -1.24
C SER A 68 2.77 -6.84 -1.59
N LEU A 69 3.38 -8.01 -1.74
CA LEU A 69 2.68 -9.27 -2.00
C LEU A 69 2.43 -9.96 -0.67
N ARG A 70 1.15 -10.17 -0.35
CA ARG A 70 0.79 -10.99 0.82
C ARG A 70 1.00 -12.47 0.48
N PRO A 71 1.50 -13.28 1.42
CA PRO A 71 1.56 -14.72 1.24
C PRO A 71 0.18 -15.24 0.85
N HIS A 72 0.11 -16.10 -0.16
CA HIS A 72 -1.13 -16.79 -0.47
C HIS A 72 -1.45 -17.76 0.68
N SER A 73 -2.48 -17.45 1.47
CA SER A 73 -3.04 -18.42 2.41
C SER A 73 -3.60 -19.56 1.58
N ALA A 74 -2.87 -20.67 1.46
CA ALA A 74 -3.43 -21.88 0.87
C ALA A 74 -4.71 -22.22 1.66
N PRO A 75 -5.83 -22.54 1.00
CA PRO A 75 -7.00 -23.01 1.71
C PRO A 75 -6.60 -24.25 2.50
N ALA A 76 -6.80 -24.22 3.82
CA ALA A 76 -6.72 -25.43 4.62
C ALA A 76 -7.65 -26.45 3.98
N GLN A 77 -7.11 -27.55 3.48
CA GLN A 77 -7.90 -28.68 3.00
C GLN A 77 -8.63 -29.27 4.20
N SER A 78 -9.86 -28.80 4.45
CA SER A 78 -10.80 -29.53 5.29
C SER A 78 -11.34 -30.69 4.47
N ASP A 79 -10.69 -31.84 4.59
CA ASP A 79 -11.21 -33.11 4.13
C ASP A 79 -12.33 -33.54 5.11
N ASP A 80 -13.54 -33.02 4.94
CA ASP A 80 -14.71 -33.55 5.64
C ASP A 80 -15.85 -33.82 4.66
N THR A 81 -15.88 -35.09 4.26
CA THR A 81 -16.96 -35.69 3.49
C THR A 81 -18.19 -35.82 4.39
N LYS A 82 -19.12 -34.85 4.35
CA LYS A 82 -20.49 -35.13 4.84
C LYS A 82 -21.59 -34.36 4.11
N LYS A 83 -22.19 -35.09 3.18
CA LYS A 83 -23.51 -34.93 2.57
C LYS A 83 -24.60 -34.73 3.64
N ARG A 84 -25.40 -33.66 3.57
CA ARG A 84 -26.88 -33.67 3.76
C ARG A 84 -27.52 -32.30 3.44
N LYS A 85 -28.76 -32.39 2.97
CA LYS A 85 -29.60 -31.39 2.26
C LYS A 85 -30.74 -30.91 3.17
N HIS A 86 -31.11 -29.62 3.09
CA HIS A 86 -32.45 -29.08 2.72
C HIS A 86 -32.78 -27.74 3.44
N GLU A 87 -33.66 -26.98 2.78
CA GLU A 87 -34.13 -25.60 2.97
C GLU A 87 -35.13 -25.44 4.13
N GLU A 88 -35.29 -24.23 4.66
CA GLU A 88 -36.54 -23.44 4.60
C GLU A 88 -36.38 -22.00 5.16
N GLU A 89 -37.22 -21.10 4.63
CA GLU A 89 -37.28 -19.63 4.78
C GLU A 89 -37.83 -19.11 6.12
N SER A 90 -37.59 -17.81 6.40
CA SER A 90 -38.60 -16.76 6.72
C SER A 90 -37.88 -15.59 7.43
N GLU A 91 -37.79 -14.43 6.77
CA GLU A 91 -38.62 -13.22 6.95
C GLU A 91 -38.23 -12.34 8.15
N GLY A 92 -38.14 -11.03 7.87
CA GLY A 92 -37.94 -10.01 8.90
C GLY A 92 -37.30 -8.73 8.37
N THR A 93 -37.91 -8.10 7.37
CA THR A 93 -37.75 -6.66 7.12
C THR A 93 -38.39 -5.90 8.27
N GLU A 94 -37.75 -4.86 8.80
CA GLU A 94 -38.41 -3.58 9.10
C GLU A 94 -37.40 -2.46 9.38
N VAL A 95 -37.73 -1.33 8.75
CA VAL A 95 -37.14 0.01 8.80
C VAL A 95 -37.86 0.80 9.91
N GLU A 96 -37.29 1.94 10.34
CA GLU A 96 -37.92 3.25 10.66
C GLU A 96 -37.07 3.94 11.76
N GLU A 97 -36.38 5.07 11.56
CA GLU A 97 -36.70 6.43 11.10
C GLU A 97 -37.04 7.42 12.24
N ASN A 98 -36.54 8.66 12.05
CA ASN A 98 -36.89 9.96 12.63
C ASN A 98 -36.26 10.36 13.98
N GLY A 99 -35.68 11.56 14.15
CA GLY A 99 -35.68 12.80 13.37
C GLY A 99 -35.95 13.99 14.30
N ASN A 100 -35.23 15.12 14.20
CA ASN A 100 -35.84 16.48 14.23
C ASN A 100 -34.85 17.65 14.02
N ASP A 101 -35.18 18.46 13.01
CA ASP A 101 -35.36 19.93 12.92
C ASP A 101 -34.26 20.98 13.24
N SER A 102 -33.77 21.58 12.14
CA SER A 102 -33.92 22.97 11.68
C SER A 102 -33.76 24.22 12.59
N LYS A 103 -33.28 25.28 11.90
CA LYS A 103 -33.37 26.74 12.15
C LYS A 103 -32.27 27.41 12.99
N LYS A 104 -31.38 28.14 12.29
CA LYS A 104 -30.84 29.40 12.80
C LYS A 104 -30.68 30.43 11.68
N THR A 105 -31.53 31.45 11.73
CA THR A 105 -31.45 32.69 10.94
C THR A 105 -30.77 33.80 11.76
N LYS A 106 -29.78 34.45 11.14
CA LYS A 106 -29.42 35.89 11.11
C LYS A 106 -29.17 36.70 12.40
N SER A 107 -27.99 37.32 12.49
CA SER A 107 -27.58 38.65 13.03
C SER A 107 -26.06 38.75 12.71
N ASP A 108 -25.44 39.79 12.17
CA ASP A 108 -25.71 41.21 11.87
C ASP A 108 -25.28 41.53 10.42
#